data_AF-A0A3A5JSV3-F1
#
_entry.id   AF-A0A3A5JSV3-F1
#
_cell.length_a   1.000
_cell.length_b   1.000
_cell.length_c   1.000
_cell.angle_alpha   90.00
_cell.angle_beta   90.00
_cell.angle_gamma   90.00
#
_symmetry.space_group_name_H-M   'P 1'
#
loop_
_entity.id
_entity.type
_entity.pdbx_description
1 polymer ?
#
loop_
_entity_poly.entity_id
_entity_poly.type
_entity_poly.pdbx_seq_one_letter_code
_entity_poly.pdbx_strand_id
1 'polypeptide(L)'
;MKPHQFVLCWLAAFGSYLIIVFSSYAFLPEGILLELVTKYTGDISADRWDNFVGYLMFIGSALVNAVLIWIVVSIYQRLQSKAD
;
A
#
# COMPACT_ATOMS: atom_id res chain seq x y z
N MET A 1 -5.52 -24.70 6.98
CA MET A 1 -4.16 -24.17 7.29
C MET A 1 -3.81 -24.48 8.74
N LYS A 2 -2.56 -24.84 9.01
CA LYS A 2 -2.08 -24.96 10.40
C LYS A 2 -1.87 -23.55 11.00
N PRO A 3 -1.99 -23.35 12.32
CA PRO A 3 -1.89 -22.02 12.94
C PRO A 3 -0.61 -21.26 12.60
N HIS A 4 0.54 -21.94 12.56
CA HIS A 4 1.82 -21.31 12.20
C HIS A 4 1.85 -20.82 10.74
N GLN A 5 1.18 -21.51 9.81
CA GLN A 5 1.09 -21.06 8.42
C GLN A 5 0.26 -19.79 8.30
N PHE A 6 -0.82 -19.68 9.09
CA PHE A 6 -1.62 -18.46 9.15
C PHE A 6 -0.81 -17.28 9.66
N VAL A 7 -0.08 -17.46 10.76
CA VAL A 7 0.78 -16.41 11.33
C VAL A 7 1.86 -15.97 10.33
N LEU A 8 2.50 -16.92 9.62
CA LEU A 8 3.52 -16.60 8.62
C LEU A 8 2.95 -15.79 7.44
N CYS A 9 1.76 -16.14 6.94
CA CYS A 9 1.10 -15.36 5.89
C CYS A 9 0.78 -13.94 6.36
N TRP A 10 0.33 -13.80 7.61
CA TRP A 10 0.05 -12.50 8.22
C TRP A 10 1.31 -11.65 8.35
N LEU A 11 2.42 -12.23 8.84
CA LEU A 11 3.70 -11.54 8.95
C LEU A 11 4.25 -11.12 7.58
N ALA A 12 4.11 -11.98 6.57
CA ALA A 12 4.53 -11.66 5.21
C ALA A 12 3.71 -10.49 4.63
N ALA A 13 2.37 -10.52 4.78
CA ALA A 13 1.49 -9.46 4.31
C ALA A 13 1.71 -8.13 5.05
N PHE A 14 2.00 -8.18 6.35
CA PHE A 14 2.34 -7.01 7.15
C PHE A 14 3.71 -6.45 6.75
N GLY A 15 4.71 -7.32 6.56
CA GLY A 15 6.04 -6.92 6.11
C GLY A 15 6.03 -6.25 4.74
N SER A 16 5.30 -6.82 3.77
CA SER A 16 5.15 -6.21 2.45
C SER A 16 4.42 -4.88 2.52
N TYR A 17 3.37 -4.76 3.34
CA TYR A 17 2.69 -3.49 3.58
C TYR A 17 3.63 -2.42 4.12
N LEU A 18 4.43 -2.72 5.15
CA LEU A 18 5.38 -1.75 5.71
C LEU A 18 6.39 -1.29 4.67
N ILE A 19 6.96 -2.21 3.88
CA ILE A 19 7.90 -1.85 2.81
C ILE A 19 7.24 -0.89 1.82
N ILE A 20 5.99 -1.13 1.43
CA ILE A 20 5.25 -0.25 0.51
C ILE A 20 5.02 1.12 1.14
N VAL A 21 4.60 1.19 2.41
CA VAL A 21 4.37 2.46 3.12
C VAL A 21 5.67 3.28 3.17
N PHE A 22 6.75 2.69 3.66
CA PHE A 22 8.03 3.40 3.79
C PHE A 22 8.61 3.79 2.43
N SER A 23 8.49 2.93 1.42
CA SER A 23 8.93 3.27 0.06
C SER A 23 8.11 4.43 -0.49
N SER A 24 6.80 4.44 -0.25
CA SER A 24 5.92 5.51 -0.73
C SER A 24 6.35 6.88 -0.17
N TYR A 25 6.88 6.96 1.05
CA TYR A 25 7.42 8.21 1.60
C TYR A 25 8.65 8.72 0.85
N ALA A 26 9.48 7.82 0.31
CA ALA A 26 10.62 8.22 -0.50
C ALA A 26 10.23 8.70 -1.90
N PHE A 27 9.08 8.27 -2.41
CA PHE A 27 8.65 8.55 -3.78
C PHE A 27 7.50 9.55 -3.90
N LEU A 28 6.87 9.96 -2.80
CA LEU A 28 5.75 10.89 -2.83
C LEU A 28 6.24 12.30 -3.23
N PRO A 29 5.81 12.86 -4.37
CA PRO A 29 6.19 14.20 -4.77
C PRO A 29 5.34 15.23 -4.02
N GLU A 30 5.64 15.46 -2.75
CA GLU A 30 4.83 16.31 -1.85
C GLU A 30 4.56 17.70 -2.42
N GLY A 31 5.55 18.34 -3.06
CA GLY A 31 5.39 19.68 -3.63
C GLY A 31 4.34 19.74 -4.75
N ILE A 32 4.39 18.77 -5.68
CA ILE A 32 3.42 18.69 -6.80
C ILE A 32 2.04 18.36 -6.25
N LEU A 33 1.97 17.46 -5.27
CA LEU A 33 0.72 17.05 -4.65
C LEU A 33 0.06 18.23 -3.91
N LEU A 34 0.84 19.04 -3.18
CA LEU A 34 0.36 20.22 -2.46
C LEU A 34 -0.16 21.27 -3.43
N GLU A 35 0.56 21.53 -4.53
CA GLU A 35 0.13 22.46 -5.57
C GLU A 35 -1.19 22.01 -6.21
N LEU A 36 -1.32 20.71 -6.50
CA LEU A 36 -2.54 20.15 -7.06
C LEU A 36 -3.73 20.28 -6.09
N VAL A 37 -3.52 19.95 -4.81
CA VAL A 37 -4.58 20.01 -3.79
C VAL A 37 -5.01 21.45 -3.57
N THR A 38 -4.07 22.38 -3.35
CA THR A 38 -4.38 23.80 -3.13
C THR A 38 -5.09 24.44 -4.33
N LYS A 39 -4.79 24.01 -5.56
CA LYS A 39 -5.52 24.43 -6.77
C LYS A 39 -7.01 24.08 -6.74
N TYR A 40 -7.39 22.96 -6.14
CA TYR A 40 -8.79 22.50 -6.11
C TYR A 40 -9.53 22.82 -4.81
N THR A 41 -8.82 22.87 -3.67
CA THR A 41 -9.43 23.06 -2.35
C THR A 41 -9.17 24.43 -1.73
N GLY A 42 -8.33 25.26 -2.37
CA GLY A 42 -7.79 26.48 -1.77
C GLY A 42 -6.75 26.18 -0.70
N ASP A 43 -6.40 27.18 0.10
CA ASP A 43 -5.41 27.04 1.17
C ASP A 43 -5.81 25.96 2.19
N ILE A 44 -4.90 25.01 2.39
CA ILE A 44 -5.03 23.93 3.35
C ILE A 44 -4.17 24.23 4.58
N SER A 45 -4.71 23.96 5.77
CA SER A 45 -3.94 24.09 7.01
C SER A 45 -2.93 22.96 7.13
N ALA A 46 -1.79 23.20 7.79
CA ALA A 46 -0.74 22.20 8.00
C ALA A 46 -1.29 20.89 8.59
N ASP A 47 -2.10 20.95 9.65
CA ASP A 47 -2.71 19.76 10.26
C ASP A 47 -3.59 18.96 9.30
N ARG A 48 -4.30 19.62 8.38
CA ARG A 48 -5.15 18.94 7.40
C ARG A 48 -4.31 18.32 6.28
N TRP A 49 -3.23 18.99 5.89
CA TRP A 49 -2.27 18.48 4.92
C TRP A 49 -1.59 17.20 5.43
N ASP A 50 -1.07 17.23 6.65
CA ASP A 50 -0.37 16.09 7.25
C ASP A 50 -1.28 14.86 7.39
N ASN A 51 -2.53 15.07 7.82
CA ASN A 51 -3.53 14.02 7.89
C ASN A 51 -3.90 13.49 6.50
N PHE A 52 -4.07 14.37 5.51
CA PHE A 52 -4.39 13.98 4.14
C PHE A 52 -3.28 13.11 3.54
N VAL A 53 -2.02 13.54 3.66
CA VAL A 53 -0.86 12.77 3.20
C VAL A 53 -0.79 11.44 3.94
N GLY A 54 -0.97 11.44 5.26
CA GLY A 54 -1.01 10.20 6.06
C GLY A 54 -2.06 9.21 5.55
N TYR A 55 -3.30 9.66 5.32
CA TYR A 55 -4.37 8.80 4.79
C TYR A 55 -4.08 8.31 3.38
N LEU A 56 -3.62 9.20 2.49
CA LEU A 56 -3.24 8.82 1.13
C LEU A 56 -2.19 7.71 1.13
N MET A 57 -1.22 7.80 2.04
CA MET A 57 -0.13 6.86 2.16
C MET A 57 -0.57 5.52 2.73
N PHE A 58 -1.35 5.52 3.81
CA PHE A 58 -1.83 4.26 4.40
C PHE A 58 -2.84 3.55 3.49
N ILE A 59 -3.82 4.27 2.96
CA ILE A 59 -4.85 3.69 2.09
C ILE A 59 -4.24 3.27 0.75
N GLY A 60 -3.43 4.14 0.14
CA GLY A 60 -2.73 3.84 -1.11
C GLY A 60 -1.82 2.62 -0.98
N SER A 61 -1.03 2.55 0.09
CA SER A 61 -0.16 1.40 0.35
C SER A 61 -0.95 0.11 0.60
N ALA A 62 -2.09 0.20 1.30
CA ALA A 62 -2.95 -0.96 1.54
C ALA A 62 -3.53 -1.51 0.24
N LEU A 63 -3.97 -0.62 -0.67
CA LEU A 63 -4.46 -1.00 -1.99
C LEU A 63 -3.37 -1.67 -2.84
N VAL A 64 -2.17 -1.07 -2.89
CA VAL A 64 -1.04 -1.65 -3.61
C VAL A 64 -0.66 -3.02 -3.03
N ASN A 65 -0.63 -3.16 -1.70
CA ASN A 65 -0.34 -4.43 -1.05
C ASN A 65 -1.39 -5.51 -1.36
N ALA A 66 -2.68 -5.14 -1.35
CA ALA A 66 -3.76 -6.05 -1.70
C ALA A 66 -3.65 -6.54 -3.16
N VAL A 67 -3.35 -5.65 -4.10
CA VAL A 67 -3.11 -6.00 -5.51
C VAL A 67 -1.89 -6.92 -5.64
N LEU A 68 -0.80 -6.63 -4.93
CA LEU A 68 0.40 -7.46 -4.95
C LEU A 68 0.13 -8.88 -4.43
N ILE A 69 -0.58 -9.02 -3.31
CA ILE A 69 -1.00 -10.31 -2.77
C ILE A 69 -1.86 -11.06 -3.79
N TRP A 70 -2.83 -10.38 -4.41
CA TRP A 70 -3.69 -10.97 -5.43
C TRP A 70 -2.90 -11.49 -6.65
N ILE A 71 -1.91 -10.72 -7.14
CA ILE A 71 -1.03 -11.15 -8.23
C ILE A 71 -0.24 -12.40 -7.84
N VAL A 72 0.38 -12.41 -6.66
CA VAL A 72 1.17 -13.55 -6.16
C VAL A 72 0.30 -14.80 -6.06
N VAL A 73 -0.90 -14.70 -5.50
CA VAL A 73 -1.85 -15.81 -5.40
C VAL A 73 -2.27 -16.30 -6.78
N SER A 74 -2.58 -15.39 -7.70
CA SER A 74 -3.00 -15.72 -9.07
C SER A 74 -1.90 -16.46 -9.84
N ILE A 75 -0.64 -16.05 -9.67
CA ILE A 75 0.52 -16.73 -10.27
C ILE A 75 0.68 -18.12 -9.64
N TYR A 76 0.63 -18.22 -8.32
CA TYR A 76 0.80 -19.49 -7.60
C TYR A 76 -0.24 -20.54 -8.01
N GLN A 77 -1.52 -20.13 -8.13
CA GLN A 77 -2.59 -21.02 -8.59
C GLN A 77 -2.37 -21.53 -10.01
N ARG A 78 -1.94 -20.65 -10.93
CA ARG A 78 -1.62 -21.03 -12.32
C ARG A 78 -0.43 -21.98 -12.43
N LEU A 79 0.52 -21.90 -11.49
CA LEU A 79 1.66 -22.81 -11.45
C LEU A 79 1.27 -24.20 -10.94
N GLN A 80 0.41 -24.28 -9.93
CA GLN A 80 -0.11 -25.58 -9.46
C GLN A 80 -0.95 -26.27 -10.54
N SER A 81 -1.86 -25.53 -11.21
CA SER A 81 -2.73 -26.12 -12.24
C SER A 81 -2.01 -26.65 -13.48
N LYS A 82 -0.72 -26.36 -13.64
CA LYS A 82 0.12 -26.87 -14.74
C LYS A 82 0.99 -28.08 -14.32
N ALA A 83 1.10 -28.32 -13.01
CA ALA A 83 1.87 -29.41 -12.45
C ALA A 83 1.02 -30.68 -12.25
N ASP A 84 -0.31 -30.52 -12.22
CA ASP A 84 -1.32 -31.59 -12.27
C ASP A 84 -1.73 -31.91 -13.71
#